data_AF-A0A834E8U5-F1
#
_entry.id   AF-A0A834E8U5-F1
#
_cell.length_a   1.000
_cell.length_b   1.000
_cell.length_c   1.000
_cell.angle_alpha   90.00
_cell.angle_beta   90.00
_cell.angle_gamma   90.00
#
_symmetry.space_group_name_H-M   'P 1'
#
loop_
_entity.id
_entity.type
_entity.pdbx_description
1 polymer ?
#
loop_
_entity_poly.entity_id
_entity_poly.type
_entity_poly.pdbx_seq_one_letter_code
_entity_poly.pdbx_strand_id
1 'polypeptide(L)'
;MAAKLHPHDKRKVARSLQVFEETGISHSEFLCRQRAEEGGGPLGGPLRFPNSCILWLHADQTVLDKRLDKRVDDMLAAGLLDELRGFHRRYNQEKVAENSQDYQHGIFQSIGFKEFHEYLITEGKCTPETSNQLLKKGIEALKQVTKRYARKQNRWVKNRFLSRPGPSVPPVYGLEVSDVSKWEESVLEPALEIVRSFIQGRKPAAAPVRMPHDETENKRSYHMCDLCDRIIIGDREWAAHIKSKSHLHQLKKRRRLDSDAVTTVESQSISPDCDKELKEKGSPGQNGEELRPSV
;
A
#
# COMPACT_ATOMS: atom_id res chain seq x y z
N MET A 1 -6.31 -16.50 5.25
CA MET A 1 -5.95 -15.10 4.88
C MET A 1 -4.45 -14.82 4.85
N ALA A 2 -3.64 -15.42 5.73
CA ALA A 2 -2.20 -15.16 5.87
C ALA A 2 -1.42 -15.17 4.54
N ALA A 3 -1.58 -16.20 3.70
CA ALA A 3 -0.89 -16.29 2.40
C ALA A 3 -1.21 -15.15 1.42
N LYS A 4 -2.32 -14.41 1.61
CA LYS A 4 -2.76 -13.34 0.70
C LYS A 4 -2.35 -11.93 1.14
N LEU A 5 -1.90 -11.77 2.38
CA LEU A 5 -1.59 -10.48 3.00
C LEU A 5 -0.10 -10.43 3.32
N HIS A 6 0.54 -9.31 2.99
CA HIS A 6 1.93 -9.11 3.39
C HIS A 6 2.00 -8.91 4.91
N PRO A 7 3.01 -9.44 5.63
CA PRO A 7 3.10 -9.26 7.08
C PRO A 7 3.13 -7.80 7.53
N HIS A 8 3.69 -6.91 6.71
CA HIS A 8 3.68 -5.46 6.95
C HIS A 8 2.31 -4.78 6.73
N ASP A 9 1.31 -5.46 6.16
CA ASP A 9 -0.06 -4.93 6.07
C ASP A 9 -0.79 -5.04 7.42
N LYS A 10 -0.17 -4.47 8.48
CA LYS A 10 -0.59 -4.59 9.90
C LYS A 10 -2.10 -4.38 10.09
N ARG A 11 -2.68 -3.35 9.44
CA ARG A 11 -4.12 -3.05 9.54
C ARG A 11 -5.02 -4.16 8.98
N LYS A 12 -4.66 -4.76 7.84
CA LYS A 12 -5.46 -5.83 7.21
C LYS A 12 -5.29 -7.16 7.95
N VAL A 13 -4.08 -7.41 8.45
CA VAL A 13 -3.78 -8.57 9.30
C VAL A 13 -4.58 -8.47 10.60
N ALA A 14 -4.49 -7.35 11.31
CA ALA A 14 -5.27 -7.08 12.52
C ALA A 14 -6.77 -7.23 12.26
N ARG A 15 -7.31 -6.65 11.18
CA ARG A 15 -8.73 -6.83 10.83
C ARG A 15 -9.10 -8.29 10.57
N SER A 16 -8.22 -9.07 9.95
CA SER A 16 -8.49 -10.50 9.68
C SER A 16 -8.46 -11.35 10.93
N LEU A 17 -7.60 -11.01 11.90
CA LEU A 17 -7.57 -11.64 13.22
C LEU A 17 -8.80 -11.26 14.04
N GLN A 18 -9.17 -9.98 14.06
CA GLN A 18 -10.37 -9.49 14.74
C GLN A 18 -11.63 -10.20 14.25
N VAL A 19 -11.82 -10.37 12.93
CA VAL A 19 -12.96 -11.10 12.38
C VAL A 19 -13.01 -12.53 12.91
N PHE A 20 -11.86 -13.21 13.01
CA PHE A 20 -11.80 -14.56 13.53
C PHE A 20 -12.09 -14.62 15.04
N GLU A 21 -11.55 -13.68 15.82
CA GLU A 21 -11.79 -13.56 17.26
C GLU A 21 -13.26 -13.30 17.58
N GLU A 22 -13.92 -12.39 16.86
CA GLU A 22 -15.31 -11.99 17.09
C GLU A 22 -16.32 -13.07 16.66
N THR A 23 -16.00 -13.88 15.65
CA THR A 23 -16.99 -14.78 15.02
C THR A 23 -16.66 -16.27 15.11
N GLY A 24 -15.42 -16.62 15.47
CA GLY A 24 -14.90 -17.99 15.39
C GLY A 24 -14.67 -18.52 13.97
N ILE A 25 -15.06 -17.78 12.92
CA ILE A 25 -14.96 -18.22 11.51
C ILE A 25 -13.80 -17.48 10.83
N SER A 26 -13.00 -18.21 10.05
CA SER A 26 -11.86 -17.58 9.38
C SER A 26 -12.33 -16.52 8.38
N HIS A 27 -11.66 -15.37 8.31
CA HIS A 27 -12.01 -14.31 7.35
C HIS A 27 -11.93 -14.81 5.89
N SER A 28 -11.07 -15.78 5.58
CA SER A 28 -11.02 -16.42 4.26
C SER A 28 -12.29 -17.18 3.91
N GLU A 29 -12.92 -17.80 4.91
CA GLU A 29 -14.15 -18.56 4.74
C GLU A 29 -15.35 -17.63 4.51
N PHE A 30 -15.48 -16.52 5.24
CA PHE A 30 -16.49 -15.50 4.95
C PHE A 30 -16.41 -14.99 3.51
N LEU A 31 -15.20 -14.66 3.05
CA LEU A 31 -14.99 -14.23 1.67
C LEU A 31 -15.29 -15.35 0.66
N CYS A 32 -15.16 -16.62 1.04
CA CYS A 32 -15.56 -17.75 0.21
C CYS A 32 -17.08 -17.84 0.11
N ARG A 33 -17.78 -17.83 1.26
CA ARG A 33 -19.24 -17.87 1.36
C ARG A 33 -19.88 -16.74 0.56
N GLN A 34 -19.42 -15.49 0.74
CA GLN A 34 -19.89 -14.33 -0.02
C GLN A 34 -19.78 -14.52 -1.54
N ARG A 35 -18.68 -15.12 -2.01
CA ARG A 35 -18.47 -15.32 -3.45
C ARG A 35 -19.26 -16.50 -4.01
N ALA A 36 -19.70 -17.42 -3.15
CA ALA A 36 -20.52 -18.57 -3.52
C ALA A 36 -22.03 -18.26 -3.51
N GLU A 37 -22.45 -17.12 -2.97
CA GLU A 37 -23.84 -16.64 -3.05
C GLU A 37 -24.27 -16.46 -4.52
N GLU A 38 -25.57 -16.59 -4.79
CA GLU A 38 -26.13 -16.36 -6.13
C GLU A 38 -25.89 -14.90 -6.55
N GLY A 39 -25.22 -14.71 -7.69
CA GLY A 39 -24.74 -13.39 -8.09
C GLY A 39 -23.45 -12.96 -7.38
N GLY A 40 -22.78 -13.83 -6.63
CA GLY A 40 -21.43 -13.62 -6.14
C GLY A 40 -20.40 -13.51 -7.28
N GLY A 41 -19.30 -12.80 -7.04
CA GLY A 41 -18.28 -12.58 -8.06
C GLY A 41 -16.92 -12.18 -7.50
N PRO A 42 -15.97 -11.79 -8.36
CA PRO A 42 -14.61 -11.40 -7.94
C PRO A 42 -14.56 -10.22 -6.95
N LEU A 43 -15.65 -9.45 -6.84
CA LEU A 43 -15.78 -8.29 -5.97
C LEU A 43 -16.32 -8.61 -4.57
N GLY A 44 -16.93 -9.78 -4.38
CA GLY A 44 -17.61 -10.19 -3.16
C GLY A 44 -18.96 -10.86 -3.45
N GLY A 45 -19.93 -10.64 -2.57
CA GLY A 45 -21.31 -11.07 -2.77
C GLY A 45 -22.07 -10.30 -3.85
N PRO A 46 -23.36 -10.62 -4.03
CA PRO A 46 -24.19 -10.00 -5.04
C PRO A 46 -24.37 -8.49 -4.84
N LEU A 47 -24.71 -7.80 -5.92
CA LEU A 47 -25.12 -6.41 -5.84
C LEU A 47 -26.41 -6.30 -5.04
N ARG A 48 -26.43 -5.37 -4.07
CA ARG A 48 -27.65 -5.04 -3.34
C ARG A 48 -28.78 -4.58 -4.27
N PHE A 49 -28.43 -3.89 -5.36
CA PHE A 49 -29.38 -3.41 -6.37
C PHE A 49 -28.98 -3.93 -7.76
N PRO A 50 -29.82 -4.74 -8.43
CA PRO A 50 -29.46 -5.40 -9.69
C PRO A 50 -29.32 -4.43 -10.86
N ASN A 51 -30.10 -3.33 -10.86
CA ASN A 51 -30.08 -2.32 -11.92
C ASN A 51 -29.15 -1.14 -11.58
N SER A 52 -27.89 -1.46 -11.23
CA SER A 52 -26.87 -0.44 -10.91
C SER A 52 -25.91 -0.25 -12.08
N CYS A 53 -25.54 0.99 -12.36
CA CYS A 53 -24.44 1.34 -13.28
C CYS A 53 -23.47 2.32 -12.64
N ILE A 54 -22.25 2.38 -13.16
CA ILE A 54 -21.23 3.34 -12.75
C ILE A 54 -20.97 4.30 -13.90
N LEU A 55 -21.21 5.59 -13.68
CA LEU A 55 -20.74 6.65 -14.57
C LEU A 55 -19.35 7.06 -14.12
N TRP A 56 -18.34 6.82 -14.95
CA TRP A 56 -16.94 7.11 -14.66
C TRP A 56 -16.43 8.26 -15.51
N LEU A 57 -16.34 9.44 -14.90
CA LEU A 57 -15.72 10.61 -15.48
C LEU A 57 -14.20 10.42 -15.52
N HIS A 58 -13.61 10.47 -16.72
CA HIS A 58 -12.18 10.35 -16.90
C HIS A 58 -11.63 11.41 -17.85
N ALA A 59 -10.40 11.85 -17.58
CA ALA A 59 -9.67 12.79 -18.41
C ALA A 59 -8.28 12.24 -18.71
N ASP A 60 -7.65 12.77 -19.76
CA ASP A 60 -6.24 12.60 -20.00
C ASP A 60 -5.43 13.01 -18.76
N GLN A 61 -4.43 12.19 -18.41
CA GLN A 61 -3.65 12.38 -17.19
C GLN A 61 -2.89 13.71 -17.19
N THR A 62 -2.39 14.16 -18.35
CA THR A 62 -1.65 15.41 -18.48
C THR A 62 -2.55 16.62 -18.31
N VAL A 63 -3.76 16.55 -18.85
CA VAL A 63 -4.79 17.59 -18.70
C VAL A 63 -5.26 17.65 -17.25
N LEU A 64 -5.54 16.49 -16.65
CA LEU A 64 -5.95 16.40 -15.25
C LEU A 64 -4.86 16.94 -14.31
N ASP A 65 -3.59 16.59 -14.53
CA ASP A 65 -2.48 17.06 -13.70
C ASP A 65 -2.37 18.60 -13.72
N LYS A 66 -2.51 19.23 -14.90
CA LYS A 66 -2.52 20.70 -15.04
C LYS A 66 -3.71 21.34 -14.32
N ARG A 67 -4.91 20.76 -14.46
CA ARG A 67 -6.11 21.25 -13.78
C ARG A 67 -6.01 21.13 -12.26
N LEU A 68 -5.43 20.03 -11.77
CA LEU A 68 -5.22 19.83 -10.34
C LEU A 68 -4.22 20.85 -9.77
N ASP A 69 -3.16 21.17 -10.50
CA ASP A 69 -2.22 22.23 -10.10
C ASP A 69 -2.94 23.59 -10.01
N LYS A 70 -3.65 23.96 -11.07
CA LYS A 70 -4.42 25.22 -11.12
C LYS A 70 -5.45 25.28 -9.98
N ARG A 71 -6.16 24.18 -9.72
CA ARG A 71 -7.13 24.11 -8.62
C ARG A 71 -6.47 24.37 -7.26
N VAL A 72 -5.25 23.89 -7.02
CA VAL A 72 -4.54 24.18 -5.77
C VAL A 72 -4.19 25.66 -5.68
N ASP A 73 -3.78 26.28 -6.80
CA ASP A 73 -3.52 27.72 -6.84
C ASP A 73 -4.81 28.53 -6.57
N ASP A 74 -5.93 28.14 -7.17
CA ASP A 74 -7.24 28.74 -6.93
C ASP A 74 -7.70 28.55 -5.47
N MET A 75 -7.43 27.39 -4.86
CA MET A 75 -7.73 27.13 -3.44
C MET A 75 -6.93 28.05 -2.51
N LEU A 76 -5.65 28.31 -2.83
CA LEU A 76 -4.84 29.26 -2.08
C LEU A 76 -5.40 30.68 -2.19
N ALA A 77 -5.78 31.10 -3.40
CA ALA A 77 -6.41 32.40 -3.64
C ALA A 77 -7.76 32.54 -2.92
N ALA A 78 -8.50 31.43 -2.76
CA ALA A 78 -9.77 31.38 -2.03
C ALA A 78 -9.61 31.34 -0.49
N GLY A 79 -8.38 31.35 0.05
CA GLY A 79 -8.15 31.43 1.49
C GLY A 79 -7.87 30.09 2.19
N LEU A 80 -7.39 29.07 1.47
CA LEU A 80 -7.01 27.77 2.07
C LEU A 80 -6.10 27.91 3.30
N LEU A 81 -5.14 28.85 3.27
CA LEU A 81 -4.22 29.05 4.39
C LEU A 81 -4.94 29.52 5.65
N ASP A 82 -5.98 30.34 5.52
CA ASP A 82 -6.73 30.85 6.66
C ASP A 82 -7.61 29.76 7.27
N GLU A 83 -8.17 28.87 6.44
CA GLU A 83 -8.85 27.65 6.91
C GLU A 83 -7.89 26.75 7.71
N LEU A 84 -6.69 26.51 7.18
CA LEU A 84 -5.67 25.67 7.81
C LEU A 84 -5.18 26.27 9.14
N ARG A 85 -4.94 27.58 9.20
CA ARG A 85 -4.64 28.29 10.46
C ARG A 85 -5.78 28.20 11.45
N GLY A 86 -7.02 28.40 10.99
CA GLY A 86 -8.22 28.30 11.80
C GLY A 86 -8.42 26.90 12.39
N PHE A 87 -8.13 25.86 11.62
CA PHE A 87 -8.15 24.48 12.09
C PHE A 87 -6.98 24.20 13.05
N HIS A 88 -5.77 24.70 12.73
CA HIS A 88 -4.61 24.53 13.59
C HIS A 88 -4.85 25.10 14.99
N ARG A 89 -5.32 26.34 15.08
CA ARG A 89 -5.60 27.03 16.35
C ARG A 89 -6.68 26.33 17.17
N ARG A 90 -7.77 25.91 16.54
CA ARG A 90 -8.94 25.36 17.25
C ARG A 90 -8.79 23.90 17.67
N TYR A 91 -7.96 23.12 16.99
CA TYR A 91 -7.97 21.66 17.17
C TYR A 91 -6.58 21.04 17.25
N ASN A 92 -5.62 21.55 16.45
CA ASN A 92 -4.30 20.92 16.39
C ASN A 92 -3.34 21.41 17.47
N GLN A 93 -3.46 22.65 17.96
CA GLN A 93 -2.53 23.22 18.96
C GLN A 93 -2.50 22.40 20.26
N GLU A 94 -3.67 22.03 20.80
CA GLU A 94 -3.77 21.17 21.98
C GLU A 94 -3.14 19.81 21.72
N LYS A 95 -3.40 19.20 20.55
CA LYS A 95 -2.83 17.91 20.15
C LYS A 95 -1.32 17.93 19.95
N VAL A 96 -0.76 19.05 19.48
CA VAL A 96 0.70 19.25 19.40
C VAL A 96 1.29 19.36 20.80
N ALA A 97 0.66 20.11 21.70
CA ALA A 97 1.14 20.28 23.07
C ALA A 97 1.16 18.95 23.84
N GLU A 98 0.16 18.10 23.62
CA GLU A 98 0.07 16.75 24.18
C GLU A 98 0.95 15.70 23.46
N ASN A 99 1.64 16.08 22.38
CA ASN A 99 2.36 15.16 21.48
C ASN A 99 1.49 13.96 21.02
N SER A 100 0.18 14.18 20.86
CA SER A 100 -0.84 13.15 20.63
C SER A 100 -1.38 13.17 19.19
N GLN A 101 -0.60 13.71 18.25
CA GLN A 101 -1.02 13.88 16.86
C GLN A 101 -1.07 12.56 16.10
N ASP A 102 -2.27 12.19 15.66
CA ASP A 102 -2.48 10.97 14.89
C ASP A 102 -2.91 11.27 13.44
N TYR A 103 -1.92 11.39 12.55
CA TYR A 103 -2.14 11.55 11.10
C TYR A 103 -2.64 10.28 10.41
N GLN A 104 -2.80 9.20 11.17
CA GLN A 104 -3.31 7.93 10.68
C GLN A 104 -4.80 7.77 10.90
N HIS A 105 -5.52 8.73 11.50
CA HIS A 105 -6.94 8.62 11.79
C HIS A 105 -7.73 9.93 11.55
N GLY A 106 -9.02 9.78 11.28
CA GLY A 106 -9.97 10.89 11.17
C GLY A 106 -9.61 11.96 10.15
N ILE A 107 -9.93 13.21 10.50
CA ILE A 107 -9.72 14.40 9.65
C ILE A 107 -8.25 14.65 9.30
N PHE A 108 -7.30 14.18 10.12
CA PHE A 108 -5.87 14.34 9.89
C PHE A 108 -5.32 13.52 8.72
N GLN A 109 -6.06 12.53 8.22
CA GLN A 109 -5.69 11.81 7.00
C GLN A 109 -5.90 12.64 5.72
N SER A 110 -6.74 13.68 5.79
CA SER A 110 -7.10 14.53 4.65
C SER A 110 -5.86 15.09 3.95
N ILE A 111 -6.00 15.29 2.64
CA ILE A 111 -4.98 15.96 1.81
C ILE A 111 -5.19 17.46 1.99
N GLY A 112 -4.17 18.18 2.44
CA GLY A 112 -4.23 19.62 2.67
C GLY A 112 -3.69 20.05 4.02
N PHE A 113 -3.88 19.27 5.08
CA PHE A 113 -3.43 19.67 6.42
C PHE A 113 -2.00 19.21 6.73
N LYS A 114 -1.74 17.91 6.62
CA LYS A 114 -0.43 17.31 6.96
C LYS A 114 0.71 17.87 6.12
N GLU A 115 0.44 18.27 4.88
CA GLU A 115 1.42 18.91 4.00
C GLU A 115 1.91 20.27 4.51
N PHE A 116 1.06 20.99 5.26
CA PHE A 116 1.38 22.30 5.84
C PHE A 116 1.68 22.22 7.34
N HIS A 117 1.77 21.02 7.91
CA HIS A 117 1.93 20.86 9.36
C HIS A 117 3.17 21.58 9.89
N GLU A 118 4.34 21.38 9.25
CA GLU A 118 5.60 22.05 9.62
C GLU A 118 5.48 23.58 9.53
N TYR A 119 4.78 24.09 8.51
CA TYR A 119 4.53 25.53 8.35
C TYR A 119 3.67 26.07 9.49
N LEU A 120 2.60 25.38 9.85
CA LEU A 120 1.65 25.84 10.88
C LEU A 120 2.23 25.83 12.30
N ILE A 121 3.06 24.84 12.65
CA ILE A 121 3.66 24.76 14.02
C ILE A 121 4.80 25.76 14.24
N THR A 122 5.47 26.16 13.15
CA THR A 122 6.61 27.10 13.17
C THR A 122 6.20 28.54 12.90
N GLU A 123 4.94 28.78 12.54
CA GLU A 123 4.39 30.12 12.32
C GLU A 123 4.63 31.01 13.56
N GLY A 124 5.29 32.15 13.35
CA GLY A 124 5.68 33.08 14.44
C GLY A 124 6.93 32.70 15.24
N LYS A 125 7.57 31.54 14.96
CA LYS A 125 8.78 31.07 15.69
C LYS A 125 10.04 31.04 14.82
N CYS A 126 9.92 31.15 13.50
CA CYS A 126 11.02 31.10 12.55
C CYS A 126 11.16 32.41 11.76
N THR A 127 12.29 32.58 11.05
CA THR A 127 12.49 33.76 10.21
C THR A 127 11.52 33.78 9.04
N PRO A 128 11.20 34.97 8.48
CA PRO A 128 10.32 35.08 7.32
C PRO A 128 10.77 34.23 6.13
N GLU A 129 12.08 34.08 5.92
CA GLU A 129 12.65 33.28 4.84
C GLU A 129 12.36 31.79 5.04
N THR A 130 12.57 31.27 6.25
CA THR A 130 12.26 29.87 6.58
C THR A 130 10.76 29.59 6.48
N SER A 131 9.92 30.51 6.96
CA SER A 131 8.46 30.39 6.85
C SER A 131 8.00 30.29 5.39
N ASN A 132 8.54 31.16 4.52
CA ASN A 132 8.25 31.15 3.09
C ASN A 132 8.72 29.86 2.39
N GLN A 133 9.87 29.31 2.81
CA GLN A 133 10.35 28.02 2.29
C GLN A 133 9.43 26.86 2.67
N LEU A 134 8.99 26.81 3.94
CA LEU A 134 8.04 25.79 4.42
C LEU A 134 6.68 25.90 3.73
N LEU A 135 6.21 27.12 3.48
CA LEU A 135 4.99 27.36 2.73
C LEU A 135 5.09 26.81 1.30
N LYS A 136 6.17 27.13 0.57
CA LYS A 136 6.40 26.62 -0.79
C LYS A 136 6.47 25.09 -0.80
N LYS A 137 7.20 24.50 0.15
CA LYS A 137 7.30 23.05 0.34
C LYS A 137 5.92 22.42 0.56
N GLY A 138 5.07 23.03 1.39
CA GLY A 138 3.70 22.58 1.65
C GLY A 138 2.82 22.62 0.39
N ILE A 139 2.90 23.70 -0.39
CA ILE A 139 2.15 23.85 -1.65
C ILE A 139 2.58 22.78 -2.68
N GLU A 140 3.89 22.59 -2.86
CA GLU A 140 4.41 21.57 -3.77
C GLU A 140 4.01 20.17 -3.33
N ALA A 141 4.12 19.88 -2.03
CA ALA A 141 3.66 18.62 -1.45
C ALA A 141 2.18 18.40 -1.73
N LEU A 142 1.32 19.40 -1.50
CA LEU A 142 -0.12 19.35 -1.74
C LEU A 142 -0.43 19.03 -3.21
N LYS A 143 0.21 19.72 -4.16
CA LYS A 143 0.06 19.44 -5.60
C LYS A 143 0.46 17.99 -5.93
N GLN A 144 1.59 17.53 -5.40
CA GLN A 144 2.07 16.17 -5.64
C GLN A 144 1.13 15.10 -5.07
N VAL A 145 0.67 15.23 -3.81
CA VAL A 145 -0.21 14.23 -3.20
C VAL A 145 -1.58 14.20 -3.86
N THR A 146 -2.08 15.35 -4.34
CA THR A 146 -3.35 15.44 -5.07
C THR A 146 -3.28 14.67 -6.40
N LYS A 147 -2.19 14.85 -7.17
CA LYS A 147 -1.95 14.06 -8.40
C LYS A 147 -1.81 12.56 -8.11
N ARG A 148 -1.05 12.19 -7.07
CA ARG A 148 -0.90 10.79 -6.65
C ARG A 148 -2.25 10.19 -6.26
N TYR A 149 -3.11 10.95 -5.59
CA TYR A 149 -4.44 10.53 -5.21
C TYR A 149 -5.34 10.29 -6.42
N ALA A 150 -5.38 11.23 -7.38
CA ALA A 150 -6.13 11.06 -8.62
C ALA A 150 -5.68 9.80 -9.40
N ARG A 151 -4.37 9.57 -9.53
CA ARG A 151 -3.81 8.35 -10.15
C ARG A 151 -4.21 7.08 -9.39
N LYS A 152 -4.24 7.14 -8.06
CA LYS A 152 -4.68 6.02 -7.21
C LYS A 152 -6.16 5.73 -7.40
N GLN A 153 -7.02 6.74 -7.51
CA GLN A 153 -8.45 6.59 -7.80
C GLN A 153 -8.65 5.93 -9.17
N ASN A 154 -8.01 6.45 -10.22
CA ASN A 154 -8.09 5.87 -11.57
C ASN A 154 -7.60 4.41 -11.59
N ARG A 155 -6.49 4.11 -10.93
CA ARG A 155 -5.99 2.75 -10.79
C ARG A 155 -6.97 1.85 -10.03
N TRP A 156 -7.61 2.38 -8.99
CA TRP A 156 -8.58 1.63 -8.22
C TRP A 156 -9.82 1.30 -9.04
N VAL A 157 -10.40 2.26 -9.78
CA VAL A 157 -11.54 2.02 -10.67
C VAL A 157 -11.20 0.98 -11.73
N LYS A 158 -10.06 1.14 -12.41
CA LYS A 158 -9.56 0.18 -13.40
C LYS A 158 -9.42 -1.23 -12.82
N ASN A 159 -8.69 -1.38 -11.72
CA ASN A 159 -8.40 -2.70 -11.14
C ASN A 159 -9.62 -3.33 -10.46
N ARG A 160 -10.51 -2.53 -9.88
CA ARG A 160 -11.68 -3.00 -9.14
C ARG A 160 -12.80 -3.38 -10.10
N PHE A 161 -13.13 -2.56 -11.08
CA PHE A 161 -14.32 -2.77 -11.92
C PHE A 161 -14.00 -3.26 -13.33
N LEU A 162 -12.87 -2.84 -13.94
CA LEU A 162 -12.59 -3.16 -15.34
C LEU A 162 -11.72 -4.42 -15.50
N SER A 163 -10.71 -4.60 -14.65
CA SER A 163 -9.76 -5.72 -14.75
C SER A 163 -10.29 -7.05 -14.22
N ARG A 164 -11.42 -7.05 -13.53
CA ARG A 164 -12.01 -8.22 -12.87
C ARG A 164 -13.46 -8.42 -13.32
N PRO A 165 -13.68 -8.82 -14.60
CA PRO A 165 -15.02 -9.06 -15.09
C PRO A 165 -15.65 -10.21 -14.29
N GLY A 166 -16.92 -10.06 -13.92
CA GLY A 166 -17.69 -11.07 -13.20
C GLY A 166 -19.18 -10.83 -13.38
N PRO A 167 -20.03 -11.83 -13.09
CA PRO A 167 -21.46 -11.79 -13.41
C PRO A 167 -22.22 -10.64 -12.73
N SER A 168 -21.71 -10.13 -11.61
CA SER A 168 -22.33 -9.09 -10.79
C SER A 168 -21.51 -7.81 -10.69
N VAL A 169 -20.61 -7.55 -11.64
CA VAL A 169 -19.92 -6.27 -11.70
C VAL A 169 -20.81 -5.25 -12.42
N PRO A 170 -21.15 -4.10 -11.81
CA PRO A 170 -21.95 -3.08 -12.48
C PRO A 170 -21.25 -2.61 -13.76
N PRO A 171 -21.97 -2.43 -14.87
CA PRO A 171 -21.40 -1.85 -16.08
C PRO A 171 -20.86 -0.45 -15.78
N VAL A 172 -19.63 -0.20 -16.23
CA VAL A 172 -18.96 1.10 -16.11
C VAL A 172 -19.04 1.81 -17.45
N TYR A 173 -19.65 2.99 -17.47
CA TYR A 173 -19.72 3.86 -18.64
C TYR A 173 -18.72 4.99 -18.48
N GLY A 174 -17.78 5.11 -19.43
CA GLY A 174 -16.75 6.13 -19.43
C GLY A 174 -17.28 7.41 -20.04
N LEU A 175 -17.10 8.52 -19.34
CA LEU A 175 -17.46 9.86 -19.80
C LEU A 175 -16.17 10.69 -19.87
N GLU A 176 -15.87 11.20 -21.06
CA GLU A 176 -14.61 11.86 -21.37
C GLU A 176 -14.71 13.36 -21.02
N VAL A 177 -13.81 13.84 -20.15
CA VAL A 177 -13.86 15.21 -19.58
C VAL A 177 -12.61 16.05 -19.85
N SER A 178 -11.74 15.67 -20.79
CA SER A 178 -10.48 16.39 -21.07
C SER A 178 -10.69 17.75 -21.73
N ASP A 179 -11.86 18.00 -22.33
CA ASP A 179 -12.26 19.34 -22.77
C ASP A 179 -13.53 19.76 -22.02
N VAL A 180 -13.41 20.76 -21.14
CA VAL A 180 -14.57 21.27 -20.37
C VAL A 180 -15.56 22.00 -21.28
N SER A 181 -15.08 22.55 -22.40
CA SER A 181 -15.91 23.31 -23.34
C SER A 181 -16.95 22.41 -24.03
N LYS A 182 -16.67 21.11 -24.13
CA LYS A 182 -17.54 20.10 -24.73
C LYS A 182 -18.35 19.30 -23.72
N TRP A 183 -18.43 19.77 -22.47
CA TRP A 183 -19.09 19.06 -21.39
C TRP A 183 -20.51 18.60 -21.72
N GLU A 184 -21.29 19.46 -22.39
CA GLU A 184 -22.67 19.16 -22.76
C GLU A 184 -22.74 17.90 -23.64
N GLU A 185 -22.00 17.90 -24.74
CA GLU A 185 -21.98 16.84 -25.76
C GLU A 185 -21.22 15.58 -25.29
N SER A 186 -20.11 15.72 -24.56
CA SER A 186 -19.23 14.60 -24.21
C SER A 186 -19.57 13.93 -22.87
N VAL A 187 -20.33 14.62 -22.01
CA VAL A 187 -20.62 14.16 -20.65
C VAL A 187 -22.11 14.17 -20.35
N LEU A 188 -22.76 15.33 -20.45
CA LEU A 188 -24.11 15.49 -19.91
C LEU A 188 -25.15 14.72 -20.75
N GLU A 189 -25.17 14.93 -22.07
CA GLU A 189 -26.10 14.24 -22.95
C GLU A 189 -25.93 12.71 -22.91
N PRO A 190 -24.70 12.14 -23.02
CA PRO A 190 -24.51 10.70 -22.91
C PRO A 190 -24.89 10.16 -21.53
N ALA A 191 -24.58 10.88 -20.45
CA ALA A 191 -24.94 10.46 -19.09
C ALA A 191 -26.46 10.40 -18.92
N LEU A 192 -27.19 11.42 -19.40
CA LEU A 192 -28.65 11.46 -19.34
C LEU A 192 -29.27 10.34 -20.18
N GLU A 193 -28.72 10.05 -21.35
CA GLU A 193 -29.19 8.93 -22.19
C GLU A 193 -29.01 7.58 -21.47
N ILE A 194 -27.84 7.35 -20.87
CA ILE A 194 -27.55 6.14 -20.09
C ILE A 194 -28.55 6.03 -18.94
N VAL A 195 -28.71 7.08 -18.15
CA VAL A 195 -29.63 7.08 -16.99
C VAL A 195 -31.07 6.84 -17.42
N ARG A 196 -31.55 7.52 -18.48
CA ARG A 196 -32.91 7.32 -19.02
C ARG A 196 -33.12 5.87 -19.47
N SER A 197 -32.14 5.28 -20.14
CA SER A 197 -32.20 3.88 -20.57
C SER A 197 -32.32 2.93 -19.37
N PHE A 198 -31.50 3.14 -18.33
CA PHE A 198 -31.53 2.35 -17.09
C PHE A 198 -32.87 2.46 -16.36
N ILE A 199 -33.44 3.67 -16.26
CA ILE A 199 -34.76 3.90 -15.65
C ILE A 199 -35.86 3.18 -16.44
N GLN A 200 -35.78 3.16 -17.77
CA GLN A 200 -36.74 2.49 -18.66
C GLN A 200 -36.53 0.97 -18.77
N GLY A 201 -35.53 0.40 -18.10
CA GLY A 201 -35.19 -1.03 -18.21
C GLY A 201 -34.60 -1.43 -19.56
N ARG A 202 -34.13 -0.46 -20.36
CA ARG A 202 -33.51 -0.67 -21.66
C ARG A 202 -31.98 -0.66 -21.53
N LYS A 203 -31.29 -1.35 -22.44
CA LYS A 203 -29.84 -1.26 -22.53
C LYS A 203 -29.48 0.08 -23.20
N PRO A 204 -28.56 0.88 -22.62
CA PRO A 204 -28.07 2.09 -23.28
C PRO A 204 -27.41 1.79 -24.63
N ALA A 205 -27.46 2.74 -25.55
CA ALA A 205 -26.75 2.65 -26.83
C ALA A 205 -25.22 2.69 -26.63
N ALA A 206 -24.74 3.45 -25.64
CA ALA A 206 -23.34 3.49 -25.26
C ALA A 206 -22.85 2.11 -24.75
N ALA A 207 -21.69 1.67 -25.22
CA ALA A 207 -21.06 0.46 -24.73
C ALA A 207 -20.33 0.72 -23.41
N PRO A 208 -20.42 -0.20 -22.42
CA PRO A 208 -19.62 -0.09 -21.20
C PRO A 208 -18.13 -0.25 -21.51
N VAL A 209 -17.29 0.44 -20.75
CA VAL A 209 -15.84 0.39 -20.84
C VAL A 209 -15.38 -1.03 -20.51
N ARG A 210 -14.56 -1.60 -21.40
CA ARG A 210 -13.91 -2.89 -21.19
C ARG A 210 -12.41 -2.68 -21.20
N MET A 211 -11.70 -3.36 -20.31
CA MET A 211 -10.25 -3.52 -20.43
C MET A 211 -9.94 -4.98 -20.76
N PRO A 212 -8.87 -5.25 -21.52
CA PRO A 212 -8.36 -6.60 -21.70
C PRO A 212 -8.16 -7.21 -20.31
N HIS A 213 -8.78 -8.36 -20.08
CA HIS A 213 -8.50 -9.14 -18.89
C HIS A 213 -7.13 -9.79 -19.10
N ASP A 214 -6.18 -9.42 -18.26
CA ASP A 214 -4.91 -10.14 -18.19
C ASP A 214 -5.18 -11.43 -17.40
N GLU A 215 -5.33 -12.54 -18.11
CA GLU A 215 -5.54 -13.88 -17.51
C GLU A 215 -4.40 -14.28 -16.59
N THR A 216 -3.24 -13.60 -16.67
CA THR A 216 -2.24 -13.62 -15.61
C THR A 216 -2.72 -12.79 -14.42
N GLU A 217 -3.86 -13.17 -13.83
CA GLU A 217 -4.14 -12.79 -12.46
C GLU A 217 -2.92 -13.21 -11.66
N ASN A 218 -2.20 -12.22 -11.15
CA ASN A 218 -1.16 -12.41 -10.15
C ASN A 218 -1.77 -13.27 -9.04
N LYS A 219 -1.58 -14.60 -9.14
CA LYS A 219 -1.83 -15.51 -8.04
C LYS A 219 -1.06 -14.87 -6.90
N ARG A 220 -1.75 -14.52 -5.82
CA ARG A 220 -1.10 -13.96 -4.62
C ARG A 220 -0.35 -15.09 -3.91
N SER A 221 0.56 -15.71 -4.66
CA SER A 221 1.52 -16.69 -4.22
C SER A 221 2.48 -16.00 -3.27
N TYR A 222 2.83 -16.74 -2.23
CA TYR A 222 3.78 -16.30 -1.23
C TYR A 222 5.16 -16.78 -1.63
N HIS A 223 6.11 -15.86 -1.80
CA HIS A 223 7.51 -16.15 -2.09
C HIS A 223 8.40 -15.53 -1.03
N MET A 224 9.44 -16.24 -0.63
CA MET A 224 10.46 -15.78 0.31
C MET A 224 11.82 -15.79 -0.38
N CYS A 225 12.54 -14.66 -0.32
CA CYS A 225 13.92 -14.59 -0.79
C CYS A 225 14.88 -14.69 0.40
N ASP A 226 15.54 -15.84 0.57
CA ASP A 226 16.50 -16.06 1.66
C ASP A 226 17.76 -15.17 1.55
N LEU A 227 18.07 -14.71 0.34
CA LEU A 227 19.24 -13.85 0.11
C LEU A 227 19.01 -12.41 0.55
N CYS A 228 17.78 -11.92 0.35
CA CYS A 228 17.40 -10.56 0.66
C CYS A 228 16.61 -10.45 1.97
N ASP A 229 16.26 -11.58 2.59
CA ASP A 229 15.36 -11.68 3.73
C ASP A 229 14.07 -10.87 3.53
N ARG A 230 13.40 -11.14 2.41
CA ARG A 230 12.20 -10.41 1.98
C ARG A 230 11.10 -11.35 1.53
N ILE A 231 9.89 -11.03 2.00
CA ILE A 231 8.66 -11.67 1.59
C ILE A 231 8.09 -10.89 0.40
N ILE A 232 7.71 -11.61 -0.65
CA ILE A 232 7.15 -11.06 -1.88
C ILE A 232 5.87 -11.81 -2.21
N ILE A 233 4.80 -11.06 -2.46
CA ILE A 233 3.50 -11.62 -2.79
C ILE A 233 3.22 -11.35 -4.27
N GLY A 234 3.00 -12.43 -5.03
CA GLY A 234 2.74 -12.39 -6.46
C GLY A 234 3.90 -12.88 -7.31
N ASP A 235 3.59 -13.70 -8.32
CA ASP A 235 4.58 -14.30 -9.21
C ASP A 235 5.31 -13.24 -10.06
N ARG A 236 4.60 -12.19 -10.50
CA ARG A 236 5.20 -11.12 -11.30
C ARG A 236 6.16 -10.26 -10.48
N GLU A 237 5.76 -9.91 -9.25
CA GLU A 237 6.59 -9.17 -8.30
C GLU A 237 7.83 -9.99 -7.93
N TRP A 238 7.69 -11.31 -7.76
CA TRP A 238 8.80 -12.24 -7.54
C TRP A 238 9.77 -12.28 -8.71
N ALA A 239 9.27 -12.45 -9.94
CA ALA A 239 10.09 -12.44 -11.15
C ALA A 239 10.84 -11.11 -11.34
N ALA A 240 10.19 -9.99 -11.02
CA ALA A 240 10.82 -8.67 -11.03
C ALA A 240 11.89 -8.52 -9.94
N HIS A 241 11.65 -9.07 -8.74
CA HIS A 241 12.61 -9.04 -7.64
C HIS A 241 13.90 -9.80 -7.98
N ILE A 242 13.81 -11.03 -8.50
CA ILE A 242 14.99 -11.82 -8.86
C ILE A 242 15.86 -11.08 -9.89
N LYS A 243 15.23 -10.35 -10.82
CA LYS A 243 15.92 -9.54 -11.84
C LYS A 243 16.36 -8.16 -11.33
N SER A 244 16.03 -7.79 -10.10
CA SER A 244 16.31 -6.45 -9.57
C SER A 244 17.80 -6.25 -9.27
N LYS A 245 18.28 -5.02 -9.47
CA LYS A 245 19.67 -4.64 -9.17
C LYS A 245 20.05 -4.94 -7.71
N SER A 246 19.10 -4.74 -6.78
CA SER A 246 19.31 -5.03 -5.35
C SER A 246 19.53 -6.51 -5.10
N HIS A 247 18.73 -7.39 -5.71
CA HIS A 247 18.87 -8.83 -5.55
C HIS A 247 20.16 -9.33 -6.22
N LEU A 248 20.45 -8.88 -7.43
CA LEU A 248 21.70 -9.22 -8.14
C LEU A 248 22.96 -8.75 -7.39
N HIS A 249 22.91 -7.58 -6.75
CA HIS A 249 23.99 -7.10 -5.89
C HIS A 249 24.20 -8.02 -4.67
N GLN A 250 23.12 -8.41 -4.01
CA GLN A 250 23.17 -9.31 -2.85
C GLN A 250 23.67 -10.71 -3.22
N LEU A 251 23.25 -11.23 -4.38
CA LEU A 251 23.80 -12.45 -4.98
C LEU A 251 25.31 -12.35 -5.19
N LYS A 252 25.78 -11.24 -5.78
CA LYS A 252 27.21 -11.01 -6.02
C LYS A 252 28.00 -10.89 -4.72
N LYS A 253 27.44 -10.22 -3.70
CA LYS A 253 28.03 -10.10 -2.36
C LYS A 253 28.18 -11.48 -1.71
N ARG A 254 27.16 -12.32 -1.77
CA ARG A 254 27.22 -13.67 -1.17
C ARG A 254 28.21 -14.57 -1.88
N ARG A 255 28.24 -14.56 -3.22
CA ARG A 255 29.26 -15.30 -3.99
C ARG A 255 30.70 -14.89 -3.62
N ARG A 256 30.95 -13.61 -3.36
CA ARG A 256 32.27 -13.15 -2.90
C ARG A 256 32.60 -13.71 -1.51
N LEU A 257 31.67 -13.62 -0.56
CA LEU A 257 31.86 -14.18 0.78
C LEU A 257 32.06 -15.70 0.75
N ASP A 258 31.35 -16.42 -0.12
CA ASP A 258 31.49 -17.86 -0.29
C ASP A 258 32.85 -18.20 -0.92
N SER A 259 33.34 -17.43 -1.90
CA SER A 259 34.69 -17.58 -2.46
C SER A 259 35.77 -17.29 -1.42
N ASP A 260 35.65 -16.19 -0.66
CA ASP A 260 36.60 -15.81 0.38
C ASP A 260 36.64 -16.86 1.51
N ALA A 261 35.49 -17.46 1.84
CA ALA A 261 35.40 -18.54 2.81
C ALA A 261 36.08 -19.83 2.32
N VAL A 262 35.92 -20.19 1.03
CA VAL A 262 36.62 -21.35 0.44
C VAL A 262 38.13 -21.14 0.44
N THR A 263 38.61 -19.94 0.09
CA THR A 263 40.05 -19.62 0.14
C THR A 263 40.61 -19.63 1.56
N THR A 264 39.81 -19.26 2.56
CA THR A 264 40.20 -19.30 3.99
C THR A 264 40.29 -20.73 4.52
N VAL A 265 39.40 -21.63 4.06
CA VAL A 265 39.44 -23.05 4.44
C VAL A 265 40.64 -23.76 3.79
N GLU A 266 40.93 -23.50 2.51
CA GLU A 266 42.09 -24.08 1.81
C GLU A 266 43.43 -23.64 2.42
N SER A 267 43.53 -22.41 2.93
CA SER A 267 44.75 -21.88 3.56
C SER A 267 44.95 -22.36 5.01
N GLN A 268 43.90 -22.85 5.69
CA GLN A 268 44.02 -23.48 7.01
C GLN A 268 44.34 -24.98 6.94
N SER A 269 44.10 -25.64 5.82
CA SER A 269 44.43 -27.05 5.60
C SER A 269 45.89 -27.31 5.17
N ILE A 270 46.71 -26.26 5.01
CA ILE A 270 48.14 -26.38 4.66
C ILE A 270 48.98 -25.76 5.78
N SER A 271 49.28 -26.53 6.81
CA SER A 271 50.40 -26.27 7.73
C SER A 271 50.96 -27.62 8.20
N PRO A 272 52.28 -27.87 8.10
CA PRO A 272 52.87 -29.18 8.30
C PRO A 272 53.12 -29.52 9.77
N ASP A 273 52.92 -30.81 10.06
CA ASP A 273 53.23 -31.50 11.32
C ASP A 273 54.61 -31.16 11.88
N CYS A 274 54.68 -30.98 13.21
CA CYS A 274 55.89 -31.27 13.97
C CYS A 274 55.55 -31.79 15.37
N ASP A 275 55.77 -33.08 15.53
CA ASP A 275 55.63 -33.89 16.73
C ASP A 275 56.33 -33.31 17.98
N LYS A 276 55.73 -33.58 19.15
CA LYS A 276 56.47 -33.95 20.36
C LYS A 276 55.57 -34.65 21.39
N GLU A 277 55.79 -35.96 21.51
CA GLU A 277 55.33 -36.82 22.61
C GLU A 277 55.80 -36.32 23.98
N LEU A 278 55.02 -36.58 25.05
CA LEU A 278 55.57 -36.98 26.35
C LEU A 278 54.52 -37.64 27.28
N LYS A 279 54.87 -38.89 27.60
CA LYS A 279 54.46 -39.91 28.58
C LYS A 279 53.58 -39.58 29.80
N GLU A 280 52.92 -40.67 30.18
CA GLU A 280 51.91 -40.95 31.20
C GLU A 280 52.50 -41.36 32.59
N LYS A 281 51.66 -41.20 33.65
CA LYS A 281 51.50 -42.00 34.90
C LYS A 281 51.91 -41.41 36.27
N GLY A 282 50.93 -41.45 37.20
CA GLY A 282 51.15 -41.56 38.65
C GLY A 282 49.95 -41.12 39.54
N SER A 283 49.08 -42.05 39.95
CA SER A 283 48.06 -41.91 41.04
C SER A 283 48.69 -42.30 42.42
N PRO A 284 47.98 -42.57 43.56
CA PRO A 284 46.57 -42.35 44.02
C PRO A 284 46.37 -41.98 45.54
N GLY A 285 45.11 -41.78 45.97
CA GLY A 285 44.57 -42.10 47.34
C GLY A 285 44.62 -40.97 48.40
N GLN A 286 43.70 -40.77 49.36
CA GLN A 286 42.61 -41.57 49.96
C GLN A 286 41.56 -40.67 50.68
N ASN A 287 40.30 -41.12 50.66
CA ASN A 287 39.21 -41.18 51.67
C ASN A 287 38.95 -40.09 52.74
N GLY A 288 37.65 -39.83 52.98
CA GLY A 288 37.10 -39.33 54.25
C GLY A 288 35.64 -38.84 54.20
N GLU A 289 34.70 -39.72 54.62
CA GLU A 289 33.36 -39.55 55.26
C GLU A 289 32.44 -38.35 54.92
N GLU A 290 31.23 -38.58 54.39
CA GLU A 290 29.96 -38.94 55.07
C GLU A 290 29.28 -37.79 55.85
N LEU A 291 28.09 -37.36 55.38
CA LEU A 291 26.86 -37.13 56.16
C LEU A 291 25.82 -36.34 55.33
N ARG A 292 24.66 -36.98 55.07
CA ARG A 292 23.40 -36.33 54.66
C ARG A 292 22.73 -35.67 55.88
N PRO A 293 21.75 -34.77 55.68
CA PRO A 293 20.38 -35.26 55.79
C PRO A 293 19.38 -34.65 54.80
N SER A 294 18.31 -35.42 54.61
CA SER A 294 17.04 -35.13 53.93
C SER A 294 16.28 -33.96 54.58
N VAL A 295 15.55 -33.17 53.78
CA VAL A 295 14.09 -33.23 53.53
C VAL A 295 13.83 -32.59 52.18
#